data_AF-A0A1Q6DT25-F1
#
_entry.id   AF-A0A1Q6DT25-F1
#
_cell.length_a   1.000
_cell.length_b   1.000
_cell.length_c   1.000
_cell.angle_alpha   90.00
_cell.angle_beta   90.00
_cell.angle_gamma   90.00
#
_symmetry.space_group_name_H-M   'P 1'
#
loop_
_entity.id
_entity.type
_entity.pdbx_description
1 polymer ?
#
loop_
_entity_poly.entity_id
_entity_poly.type
_entity_poly.pdbx_seq_one_letter_code
_entity_poly.pdbx_strand_id
1 'polypeptide(L)'
;MMSLFFDMFWFGTSFAAGLGLLINLISLILLIWVLYDTLVVQEGMDEIEKLIWIIASFILPIIIPLAYYFIVKVNETYLMDGGLGALKSGSSDVDELEKLHELKEKGVLTEKEFEEKKKEILNK
;
A
#
# COMPACT_ATOMS: atom_id res chain seq x y z
N MET A 1 21.11 -15.89 -22.43
CA MET A 1 20.30 -14.85 -21.76
C MET A 1 18.84 -14.91 -22.19
N MET A 2 18.53 -15.11 -23.49
CA MET A 2 17.15 -15.15 -23.99
C MET A 2 16.34 -16.40 -23.58
N SER A 3 16.99 -17.55 -23.38
CA SER A 3 16.35 -18.78 -22.87
C SER A 3 15.88 -18.67 -21.42
N LEU A 4 16.70 -18.04 -20.56
CA LEU A 4 16.42 -17.84 -19.13
C LEU A 4 15.16 -17.00 -18.89
N PHE A 5 14.91 -16.00 -19.74
CA PHE A 5 13.69 -15.20 -19.70
C PHE A 5 12.45 -16.02 -20.10
N PHE A 6 12.58 -16.88 -21.13
CA PHE A 6 11.50 -17.74 -21.60
C PHE A 6 11.13 -18.82 -20.57
N ASP A 7 12.13 -19.41 -19.91
CA ASP A 7 11.95 -20.37 -18.83
C ASP A 7 11.28 -19.72 -17.60
N MET A 8 11.68 -18.49 -17.24
CA MET A 8 11.06 -17.72 -16.14
C MET A 8 9.61 -17.33 -16.45
N PHE A 9 9.30 -17.00 -17.71
CA PHE A 9 7.92 -16.70 -18.14
C PHE A 9 7.03 -17.95 -18.08
N TRP A 10 7.48 -19.09 -18.62
CA TRP A 10 6.73 -20.35 -18.56
C TRP A 10 6.55 -20.89 -17.14
N PHE A 11 7.54 -20.70 -16.28
CA PHE A 11 7.42 -21.03 -14.86
C PHE A 11 6.39 -20.13 -14.16
N GLY A 12 6.43 -18.83 -14.43
CA GLY A 12 5.47 -17.86 -13.89
C GLY A 12 4.04 -18.10 -14.36
N THR A 13 3.83 -18.43 -15.64
CA THR A 13 2.49 -18.72 -16.18
C THR A 13 1.92 -20.04 -15.65
N SER A 14 2.76 -21.05 -15.44
CA SER A 14 2.34 -22.33 -14.83
C SER A 14 1.93 -22.14 -13.37
N PHE A 15 2.66 -21.31 -12.61
CA PHE A 15 2.30 -20.95 -11.24
C PHE A 15 1.03 -20.11 -11.19
N ALA A 16 0.88 -19.13 -12.08
CA ALA A 16 -0.34 -18.32 -12.20
C ALA A 16 -1.56 -19.16 -12.61
N ALA A 17 -1.39 -20.16 -13.48
CA ALA A 17 -2.46 -21.09 -13.84
C ALA A 17 -2.87 -21.97 -12.64
N GLY A 18 -1.90 -22.48 -11.87
CA GLY A 18 -2.16 -23.22 -10.63
C GLY A 18 -2.89 -22.38 -9.58
N LEU A 19 -2.43 -21.15 -9.33
CA LEU A 19 -3.10 -20.20 -8.43
C LEU A 19 -4.48 -19.77 -8.95
N GLY A 20 -4.64 -19.64 -10.27
CA GLY A 20 -5.91 -19.31 -10.90
C GLY A 20 -6.97 -20.38 -10.64
N LEU A 21 -6.60 -21.66 -10.68
CA LEU A 21 -7.50 -22.75 -10.33
C LEU A 21 -7.87 -22.72 -8.84
N LEU A 22 -6.91 -22.44 -7.96
CA LEU A 22 -7.17 -22.33 -6.52
C LEU A 22 -8.10 -21.15 -6.19
N ILE A 23 -7.93 -20.01 -6.85
CA ILE A 23 -8.85 -18.85 -6.71
C ILE A 23 -10.28 -19.24 -7.10
N ASN A 24 -10.46 -19.98 -8.19
CA ASN A 24 -11.78 -20.44 -8.61
C ASN A 24 -12.40 -21.42 -7.60
N LEU A 25 -11.59 -22.34 -7.06
CA LEU A 25 -12.03 -23.28 -6.02
C LEU A 25 -12.43 -22.56 -4.73
N ILE A 26 -11.64 -21.58 -4.29
CA ILE A 26 -11.96 -20.75 -3.12
C ILE A 26 -13.29 -20.02 -3.33
N SER A 27 -13.51 -19.45 -4.52
CA SER A 27 -14.77 -18.78 -4.86
C SER A 27 -15.97 -19.74 -4.77
N LEU A 28 -15.81 -20.97 -5.26
CA LEU A 28 -16.84 -22.02 -5.16
C LEU A 28 -17.12 -22.41 -3.69
N ILE A 29 -16.06 -22.62 -2.90
CA ILE A 29 -16.17 -22.98 -1.49
C ILE A 29 -16.90 -21.88 -0.71
N LEU A 30 -16.59 -20.61 -0.97
CA LEU A 30 -17.27 -19.48 -0.34
C LEU A 30 -18.74 -19.42 -0.70
N LEU A 31 -19.10 -19.63 -1.98
CA LEU A 31 -20.50 -19.67 -2.40
C LEU A 31 -21.27 -20.80 -1.69
N ILE A 32 -20.69 -22.01 -1.64
CA ILE A 32 -21.29 -23.14 -0.92
C ILE A 32 -21.43 -22.81 0.57
N TRP A 33 -20.42 -22.20 1.18
CA TRP A 33 -20.44 -21.80 2.58
C TRP A 33 -21.56 -20.79 2.88
N VAL A 34 -21.69 -19.73 2.08
CA VAL A 34 -22.76 -18.72 2.24
C VAL A 34 -24.14 -19.36 2.12
N LEU A 35 -24.32 -20.26 1.15
CA LEU A 35 -25.59 -20.97 0.97
C LEU A 35 -25.86 -21.92 2.14
N TYR A 36 -24.86 -22.65 2.61
CA TYR A 36 -24.98 -23.54 3.76
C TYR A 36 -25.32 -22.75 5.04
N ASP A 37 -24.64 -21.64 5.29
CA ASP A 37 -24.90 -20.77 6.43
C ASP A 37 -26.35 -20.25 6.39
N THR A 38 -26.78 -19.73 5.24
CA THR A 38 -28.11 -19.14 5.10
C THR A 38 -29.25 -20.18 5.15
N LEU A 39 -29.05 -21.35 4.53
CA LEU A 39 -30.11 -22.36 4.38
C LEU A 39 -30.16 -23.38 5.51
N VAL A 40 -29.00 -23.77 6.07
CA VAL A 40 -28.88 -24.88 7.02
C VAL A 40 -28.51 -24.41 8.43
N VAL A 41 -27.68 -23.38 8.58
CA VAL A 41 -27.35 -22.87 9.92
C VAL A 41 -28.46 -21.93 10.41
N GLN A 42 -28.95 -21.06 9.52
CA GLN A 42 -29.97 -20.07 9.84
C GLN A 42 -31.39 -20.55 9.49
N GLU A 43 -31.76 -21.77 9.89
CA GLU A 43 -33.07 -22.37 9.56
C GLU A 43 -34.25 -21.51 10.05
N GLY A 44 -34.13 -20.92 11.25
CA GLY A 44 -35.18 -20.11 11.89
C GLY A 44 -35.34 -18.69 11.34
N MET A 45 -34.51 -18.29 10.38
CA MET A 45 -34.56 -16.96 9.79
C MET A 45 -35.64 -16.86 8.70
N ASP A 46 -36.35 -15.73 8.66
CA ASP A 46 -37.42 -15.47 7.68
C ASP A 46 -36.89 -15.51 6.24
N GLU A 47 -37.73 -15.89 5.27
CA GLU A 47 -37.33 -16.03 3.88
C GLU A 47 -36.78 -14.74 3.27
N ILE A 48 -37.35 -13.58 3.66
CA ILE A 48 -36.89 -12.27 3.18
C ILE A 48 -35.53 -11.94 3.77
N GLU A 49 -35.31 -12.25 5.04
CA GLU A 49 -34.04 -12.01 5.71
C GLU A 49 -32.92 -12.89 5.13
N LYS A 50 -33.22 -14.14 4.74
CA LYS A 50 -32.31 -15.02 3.97
C LYS A 50 -31.92 -14.42 2.64
N LEU A 51 -32.89 -13.88 1.90
CA LEU A 51 -32.61 -13.22 0.62
C LEU A 51 -31.72 -11.98 0.80
N ILE A 52 -32.00 -11.16 1.81
CA ILE A 52 -31.19 -9.98 2.15
C ILE A 52 -29.76 -10.40 2.51
N TRP A 53 -29.58 -11.45 3.29
CA TRP A 53 -28.26 -11.97 3.67
C TRP A 53 -27.43 -12.43 2.48
N ILE A 54 -28.04 -13.18 1.56
CA ILE A 54 -27.38 -13.62 0.33
C ILE A 54 -26.94 -12.41 -0.47
N ILE A 55 -27.85 -11.45 -0.71
CA ILE A 55 -27.53 -10.22 -1.47
C ILE A 55 -26.43 -9.43 -0.76
N ALA A 56 -26.49 -9.28 0.57
CA ALA A 56 -25.49 -8.57 1.36
C ALA A 56 -24.09 -9.19 1.23
N SER A 57 -23.99 -10.53 1.16
CA SER A 57 -22.70 -11.22 0.99
C SER A 57 -21.96 -10.86 -0.30
N PHE A 58 -22.69 -10.48 -1.37
CA PHE A 58 -22.09 -10.03 -2.62
C PHE A 58 -21.72 -8.54 -2.60
N ILE A 59 -22.42 -7.75 -1.79
CA ILE A 59 -22.26 -6.29 -1.75
C ILE A 59 -21.17 -5.89 -0.72
N LEU A 60 -21.08 -6.57 0.43
CA LEU A 60 -20.08 -6.29 1.48
C LEU A 60 -18.62 -6.26 0.98
N PRO A 61 -18.17 -7.21 0.13
CA PRO A 61 -16.81 -7.19 -0.42
C PRO A 61 -16.50 -5.94 -1.26
N ILE A 62 -17.53 -5.26 -1.79
CA ILE A 62 -17.40 -4.03 -2.57
C ILE A 62 -17.48 -2.80 -1.65
N ILE A 63 -18.38 -2.81 -0.68
CA ILE A 63 -18.57 -1.70 0.27
C ILE A 63 -17.31 -1.48 1.11
N ILE A 64 -16.66 -2.53 1.62
CA ILE A 64 -15.51 -2.39 2.53
C ILE A 64 -14.35 -1.64 1.87
N PRO A 65 -13.86 -2.01 0.66
CA PRO A 65 -12.83 -1.24 -0.04
C PRO A 65 -13.28 0.19 -0.40
N LEU A 66 -14.54 0.39 -0.78
CA LEU A 66 -15.07 1.73 -1.08
C LEU A 66 -15.08 2.62 0.16
N ALA A 67 -15.53 2.09 1.30
CA ALA A 67 -15.53 2.80 2.57
C ALA A 67 -14.10 3.11 3.02
N TYR A 68 -13.18 2.15 2.93
CA TYR A 68 -11.76 2.37 3.18
C TYR A 68 -11.20 3.49 2.30
N TYR A 69 -11.46 3.44 0.99
CA TYR A 69 -11.04 4.48 0.06
C TYR A 69 -11.62 5.82 0.47
N PHE A 70 -12.93 5.92 0.72
CA PHE A 70 -13.54 7.20 1.07
C PHE A 70 -13.01 7.76 2.40
N ILE A 71 -12.86 6.93 3.43
CA ILE A 71 -12.36 7.36 4.75
C ILE A 71 -10.88 7.77 4.70
N VAL A 72 -10.04 6.96 4.05
CA VAL A 72 -8.58 7.18 4.02
C VAL A 72 -8.19 8.20 2.96
N LYS A 73 -8.81 8.14 1.77
CA LYS A 73 -8.46 8.98 0.62
C LYS A 73 -9.09 10.36 0.66
N VAL A 74 -10.30 10.54 1.18
CA VAL A 74 -10.86 11.91 1.31
C VAL A 74 -10.07 12.72 2.34
N ASN A 75 -9.43 12.06 3.30
CA ASN A 75 -8.50 12.67 4.24
C ASN A 75 -7.04 12.70 3.72
N GLU A 76 -6.78 12.63 2.40
CA GLU A 76 -5.43 12.63 1.78
C GLU A 76 -4.57 13.88 2.04
N THR A 77 -4.93 14.75 2.97
CA THR A 77 -4.00 15.75 3.52
C THR A 77 -2.89 15.12 4.39
N TYR A 78 -2.82 13.79 4.55
CA TYR A 78 -1.86 13.14 5.46
C TYR A 78 -0.88 12.12 4.84
N LEU A 79 -0.98 11.78 3.54
CA LEU A 79 -0.05 10.79 2.93
C LEU A 79 0.96 11.37 1.93
N MET A 80 0.84 12.64 1.55
CA MET A 80 1.83 13.32 0.68
C MET A 80 3.02 13.90 1.45
N ASP A 81 3.03 13.81 2.79
CA ASP A 81 4.08 14.37 3.66
C ASP A 81 4.73 13.33 4.61
N GLY A 82 4.21 12.09 4.64
CA GLY A 82 4.53 11.13 5.71
C GLY A 82 5.75 10.22 5.53
N GLY A 83 6.50 10.31 4.42
CA GLY A 83 7.68 9.43 4.26
C GLY A 83 8.56 9.69 3.04
N LEU A 84 7.99 10.15 1.93
CA LEU A 84 8.78 10.56 0.77
C LEU A 84 9.30 12.02 0.89
N GLY A 85 8.55 12.87 1.60
CA GLY A 85 8.93 14.26 1.90
C GLY A 85 10.15 14.34 2.83
N ALA A 86 10.18 13.52 3.87
CA ALA A 86 11.30 13.45 4.82
C ALA A 86 12.61 12.96 4.17
N LEU A 87 12.54 12.02 3.22
CA LEU A 87 13.71 11.55 2.46
C LEU A 87 14.20 12.59 1.45
N LYS A 88 13.28 13.34 0.83
CA LYS A 88 13.62 14.41 -0.11
C LYS A 88 14.22 15.62 0.61
N SER A 89 13.67 16.00 1.76
CA SER A 89 14.24 17.05 2.63
C SER A 89 15.60 16.61 3.16
N GLY A 90 15.69 15.41 3.75
CA GLY A 90 16.96 14.90 4.28
C GLY A 90 18.06 14.79 3.21
N SER A 91 17.73 14.41 1.98
CA SER A 91 18.69 14.42 0.87
C SER A 91 19.15 15.83 0.50
N SER A 92 18.23 16.82 0.41
CA SER A 92 18.63 18.19 0.12
C SER A 92 19.42 18.83 1.26
N ASP A 93 19.07 18.54 2.51
CA ASP A 93 19.72 19.09 3.69
C ASP A 93 21.15 18.52 3.84
N VAL A 94 21.35 17.24 3.52
CA VAL A 94 22.69 16.61 3.49
C VAL A 94 23.54 17.16 2.33
N ASP A 95 22.96 17.34 1.14
CA ASP A 95 23.66 17.92 -0.01
C ASP A 95 24.07 19.39 0.23
N GLU A 96 23.28 20.16 0.99
CA GLU A 96 23.60 21.53 1.40
C GLU A 96 24.72 21.56 2.45
N LEU A 97 24.71 20.63 3.41
CA LEU A 97 25.77 20.49 4.41
C LEU A 97 27.12 20.09 3.79
N GLU A 98 27.11 19.24 2.77
CA GLU A 98 28.32 18.84 2.05
C GLU A 98 28.95 20.03 1.31
N LYS A 99 28.14 20.84 0.61
CA LYS A 99 28.61 22.07 -0.04
C LYS A 99 29.16 23.10 0.94
N LEU A 100 28.53 23.24 2.11
CA LEU A 100 29.02 24.12 3.16
C LEU A 100 30.38 23.65 3.71
N HIS A 101 30.57 22.35 3.84
CA HIS A 101 31.86 21.78 4.28
C HIS A 101 32.97 22.04 3.26
N GLU A 102 32.69 21.88 1.96
CA GLU A 102 33.66 22.22 0.91
C GLU A 102 34.05 23.71 0.90
N LEU A 103 33.10 24.61 1.13
CA LEU A 103 33.36 26.05 1.14
C LEU A 103 34.19 26.48 2.35
N LYS A 104 34.03 25.79 3.49
CA LYS A 104 34.90 25.93 4.66
C LYS A 104 36.32 25.46 4.35
N GLU A 105 36.46 24.29 3.73
CA GLU A 105 37.78 23.70 3.41
C GLU A 105 38.55 24.53 2.38
N LYS A 106 37.83 25.15 1.42
CA LYS A 106 38.40 26.10 0.45
C LYS A 106 38.76 27.46 1.07
N GLY A 107 38.52 27.66 2.37
CA GLY A 107 38.84 28.89 3.10
C GLY A 107 37.96 30.09 2.74
N VAL A 108 36.82 29.86 2.09
CA VAL A 108 35.88 30.90 1.62
C VAL A 108 34.94 31.33 2.75
N LEU A 109 34.66 30.45 3.71
CA LEU A 109 33.82 30.69 4.88
C LEU A 109 34.65 30.67 6.16
N THR A 110 34.36 31.60 7.07
CA THR A 110 34.97 31.60 8.41
C THR A 110 34.28 30.58 9.33
N GLU A 111 35.00 30.05 10.32
CA GLU A 111 34.49 29.02 11.25
C GLU A 111 33.16 29.40 11.91
N LYS A 112 32.95 30.70 12.15
CA LYS A 112 31.74 31.23 12.78
C LYS A 112 30.52 31.17 11.87
N GLU A 113 30.68 31.50 10.60
CA GLU A 113 29.59 31.53 9.62
C GLU A 113 29.13 30.11 9.23
N PHE A 114 30.04 29.13 9.27
CA PHE A 114 29.71 27.72 9.08
C PHE A 114 28.84 27.17 10.21
N GLU A 115 29.20 27.46 11.46
CA GLU A 115 28.48 26.98 12.65
C GLU A 115 27.08 27.58 12.78
N GLU A 116 26.88 28.83 12.36
CA GLU A 116 25.54 29.44 12.31
C GLU A 116 24.65 28.77 11.26
N LYS A 117 25.14 28.61 10.03
CA LYS A 117 24.37 28.00 8.92
C LYS A 117 24.05 26.51 9.16
N LYS A 118 24.97 25.78 9.79
CA LYS A 118 24.75 24.38 10.17
C LYS A 118 23.60 24.22 11.16
N LYS A 119 23.50 25.11 12.17
CA LYS A 119 22.41 25.08 13.16
C LYS A 119 21.05 25.42 12.56
N GLU A 120 21.03 26.30 11.56
CA GLU A 120 19.82 26.70 10.85
C GLU A 120 19.23 25.54 10.02
N ILE A 121 20.07 24.77 9.32
CA ILE A 121 19.64 23.61 8.53
C ILE A 121 19.17 22.45 9.43
N LEU A 122 19.82 22.25 10.59
CA LEU A 122 19.51 21.13 11.49
C LEU A 122 18.23 21.31 12.33
N ASN A 123 17.69 22.52 12.41
CA ASN A 123 16.54 22.87 13.26
C ASN A 123 15.31 23.33 12.45
N LYS A 124 15.32 23.04 11.14
CA LYS A 124 14.24 23.28 10.18
C LYS A 124 13.30 22.08 10.15
#